data_AF-A0AAD7QBA2-F1
#
_entry.id   AF-A0AAD7QBA2-F1
#
_cell.length_a   1.000
_cell.length_b   1.000
_cell.length_c   1.000
_cell.angle_alpha   90.00
_cell.angle_beta   90.00
_cell.angle_gamma   90.00
#
_symmetry.space_group_name_H-M   'P 1'
#
loop_
_entity.id
_entity.type
_entity.pdbx_description
1 polymer ?
#
loop_
_entity_poly.entity_id
_entity_poly.type
_entity_poly.pdbx_seq_one_letter_code
_entity_poly.pdbx_strand_id
1 'polypeptide(L)' 'MALEQVLHMKGGDGKSSYANNSLHQRAVISMVKPMLEESILELYNTLLPECLIIADLGCSAGPITSF' A
#
# COMPACT_ATOMS: atom_id res chain seq x y z
N MET A 1 11.19 17.21 8.37
CA MET A 1 12.05 16.00 8.41
C MET A 1 12.22 15.38 9.79
N ALA A 2 12.11 16.10 10.92
CA ALA A 2 12.19 15.47 12.25
C ALA A 2 10.92 14.68 12.65
N LEU A 3 9.73 15.14 12.25
CA LEU A 3 8.47 14.50 12.64
C LEU A 3 8.26 13.13 12.00
N GLU A 4 8.65 12.95 10.73
CA GLU A 4 8.52 11.66 10.01
C GLU A 4 9.45 10.58 10.56
N GLN A 5 10.60 10.98 11.13
CA GLN A 5 11.49 10.04 11.83
C GLN A 5 10.95 9.62 13.20
N VAL A 6 10.05 10.40 13.80
CA VAL A 6 9.47 10.16 15.12
C VAL A 6 8.10 9.49 15.03
N LEU A 7 7.27 9.90 14.07
CA LEU A 7 5.94 9.36 13.83
C LEU A 7 6.00 8.32 12.73
N HIS A 8 6.17 7.06 13.13
CA HIS A 8 6.22 5.93 12.22
C HIS A 8 5.42 4.74 12.76
N MET A 9 5.07 3.82 11.86
CA MET A 9 4.47 2.55 12.26
C MET A 9 5.51 1.70 12.99
N LYS A 10 5.05 0.88 13.94
CA LYS A 10 5.94 0.04 14.72
C LYS A 10 6.59 -1.03 13.83
N GLY A 11 7.89 -0.87 13.56
CA GLY A 11 8.66 -1.80 12.73
C GLY A 11 8.90 -3.17 13.39
N GLY A 12 9.60 -4.03 12.65
CA GLY A 12 9.96 -5.39 13.06
C GLY A 12 8.90 -6.45 12.74
N ASP A 13 9.13 -7.67 13.23
CA ASP A 13 8.34 -8.87 12.97
C ASP A 13 7.76 -9.52 14.25
N GLY A 14 8.03 -8.94 15.42
CA GLY A 14 7.51 -9.41 16.70
C GLY A 14 5.99 -9.25 16.85
N LYS A 15 5.40 -9.84 17.91
CA LYS A 15 3.94 -9.86 18.13
C LYS A 15 3.24 -8.49 18.11
N SER A 16 3.95 -7.43 18.49
CA SER A 16 3.42 -6.06 18.52
C SER A 16 3.86 -5.21 17.33
N SER A 17 4.50 -5.81 16.32
CA SER A 17 4.84 -5.11 15.09
C SER A 17 3.60 -4.73 14.31
N TYR A 18 3.72 -3.69 13.48
CA TYR A 18 2.68 -3.26 12.58
C TYR A 18 2.29 -4.35 11.58
N ALA A 19 3.26 -5.11 11.07
CA ALA A 19 3.01 -6.25 10.17
C ALA A 19 1.97 -7.23 10.76
N ASN A 20 2.06 -7.50 12.06
CA ASN A 20 1.18 -8.42 12.77
C ASN A 20 -0.13 -7.78 13.29
N ASN A 21 -0.24 -6.44 13.30
CA ASN A 21 -1.38 -5.72 13.91
C ASN A 21 -2.11 -4.77 12.94
N SER A 22 -1.94 -4.96 11.63
CA SER A 22 -2.47 -4.10 10.56
C SER A 22 -3.77 -4.62 9.90
N LEU A 23 -4.61 -5.36 10.65
CA LEU A 23 -5.84 -5.96 10.11
C LEU A 23 -6.81 -4.94 9.52
N HIS A 24 -6.96 -3.77 10.17
CA HIS A 24 -7.86 -2.72 9.70
C HIS A 24 -7.40 -2.15 8.36
N GLN A 25 -6.10 -1.87 8.21
CA GLN A 25 -5.54 -1.35 6.96
C GLN A 25 -5.64 -2.39 5.85
N ARG A 26 -5.40 -3.67 6.14
CA ARG A 26 -5.63 -4.76 5.17
C ARG A 26 -7.09 -4.82 4.70
N ALA A 27 -8.05 -4.69 5.61
CA ALA A 27 -9.47 -4.69 5.24
C ALA A 27 -9.82 -3.50 4.33
N VAL A 28 -9.30 -2.31 4.63
CA VAL A 28 -9.49 -1.12 3.79
C VAL A 28 -8.87 -1.32 2.41
N ILE A 29 -7.64 -1.84 2.32
CA ILE A 29 -6.99 -2.13 1.03
C ILE A 29 -7.81 -3.12 0.20
N SER A 30 -8.30 -4.20 0.81
CA SER A 30 -9.18 -5.15 0.14
C SER A 30 -10.48 -4.52 -0.34
N MET A 31 -11.03 -3.55 0.39
CA MET A 31 -12.24 -2.83 0.01
C MET A 31 -12.02 -1.91 -1.18
N VAL A 32 -10.87 -1.23 -1.26
CA VAL A 32 -10.56 -0.29 -2.36
C VAL A 32 -9.91 -0.97 -3.57
N LYS A 33 -9.47 -2.22 -3.44
CA LYS A 33 -8.81 -2.99 -4.52
C LYS A 33 -9.57 -2.95 -5.85
N PRO A 34 -10.91 -3.16 -5.90
CA PRO A 34 -11.65 -3.10 -7.17
C PRO A 34 -11.56 -1.73 -7.86
N MET A 35 -11.61 -0.64 -7.08
CA MET A 35 -11.49 0.72 -7.64
C MET A 35 -10.09 0.99 -8.19
N LEU A 36 -9.06 0.45 -7.53
CA LEU A 36 -7.68 0.56 -8.02
C LEU A 36 -7.50 -0.22 -9.33
N GLU A 37 -8.01 -1.45 -9.40
CA GLU A 37 -7.96 -2.27 -10.61
C GLU A 37 -8.67 -1.58 -11.79
N GLU A 38 -9.86 -1.03 -11.56
CA GLU A 38 -10.60 -0.25 -12.55
C GLU A 38 -9.80 0.96 -13.04
N SER A 39 -9.20 1.72 -12.12
CA SER A 39 -8.39 2.90 -12.47
C SER A 39 -7.14 2.54 -13.27
N ILE A 40 -6.47 1.43 -12.95
CA ILE A 40 -5.31 0.95 -13.70
C ILE A 40 -5.72 0.54 -15.11
N LEU A 41 -6.84 -0.18 -15.25
CA LEU A 41 -7.37 -0.60 -16.55
C LEU A 41 -7.75 0.61 -17.42
N GLU A 42 -8.43 1.61 -16.85
CA GLU A 42 -8.79 2.84 -17.55
C GLU A 42 -7.54 3.60 -18.03
N LEU A 43 -6.55 3.76 -17.14
CA LEU A 43 -5.29 4.42 -17.46
C LEU A 43 -4.54 3.71 -18.59
N TYR A 44 -4.44 2.37 -18.52
CA TYR A 44 -3.75 1.57 -19.52
C TYR A 44 -4.44 1.66 -20.88
N ASN A 45 -5.77 1.54 -20.93
CA ASN A 45 -6.53 1.63 -22.18
C ASN A 45 -6.48 3.03 -22.80
N THR A 46 -6.35 4.07 -21.97
CA THR A 46 -6.29 5.46 -22.43
C THR A 46 -4.91 5.84 -22.96
N LEU A 47 -3.85 5.48 -22.24
CA LEU A 47 -2.49 5.91 -22.56
C LEU A 47 -1.72 4.90 -23.41
N LEU A 48 -2.14 3.62 -23.40
CA LEU A 48 -1.47 2.48 -24.02
C LEU A 48 0.06 2.52 -23.82
N PRO A 49 0.54 2.68 -22.57
CA PRO A 49 1.95 2.92 -22.33
C PRO A 49 2.76 1.65 -22.56
N GLU A 50 3.96 1.78 -23.13
CA GLU A 50 4.92 0.67 -23.22
C GLU A 50 5.39 0.22 -21.82
N CYS A 51 5.42 1.14 -20.86
CA CYS A 51 5.76 0.87 -19.47
C CYS A 51 4.85 1.66 -18.52
N LEU A 52 4.22 0.96 -17.58
CA LEU A 52 3.47 1.56 -16.49
C LEU A 52 4.28 1.48 -15.20
N ILE A 53 4.59 2.62 -14.59
CA ILE A 53 5.34 2.71 -13.34
C ILE A 53 4.37 3.00 -12.21
N ILE A 54 4.41 2.17 -11.16
CA ILE A 54 3.54 2.27 -9.99
C ILE A 54 4.41 2.49 -8.75
N ALA A 55 3.98 3.39 -7.88
CA ALA A 55 4.63 3.66 -6.60
C ALA A 55 3.60 3.57 -5.46
N ASP A 56 3.94 2.81 -4.41
CA ASP A 56 3.17 2.72 -3.17
C ASP A 56 3.74 3.70 -2.13
N LEU A 57 3.01 4.79 -1.88
CA LEU A 57 3.44 5.86 -0.99
C LEU A 57 3.00 5.56 0.45
N GLY A 58 3.97 5.30 1.32
CA GLY A 58 3.68 4.93 2.71
C GLY A 58 3.47 3.42 2.92
N CYS A 59 4.14 2.59 2.12
CA CYS A 59 4.03 1.12 2.10
C CYS A 59 4.23 0.42 3.46
N SER A 60 4.88 1.08 4.42
CA SER A 60 5.15 0.56 5.77
C SER A 60 5.85 -0.82 5.74
N ALA A 61 5.83 -1.57 6.85
CA ALA A 61 6.42 -2.90 6.95
C ALA A 61 5.34 -3.98 7.16
N GLY A 62 5.39 -5.04 6.34
CA GLY A 62 4.54 -6.23 6.44
C GLY A 62 3.66 -6.48 5.21
N PRO A 63 2.91 -7.59 5.17
CA PRO A 63 2.13 -8.04 4.01
C PRO A 63 0.80 -7.28 3.86
N ILE A 64 0.88 -5.96 3.84
CA ILE A 64 -0.28 -5.08 3.70
C ILE A 64 -0.54 -4.80 2.21
N THR A 65 0.53 -4.65 1.44
CA THR A 65 0.51 -4.37 0.00
C THR A 65 1.17 -5.50 -0.77
N SER A 66 0.42 -6.60 -0.93
CA SER A 66 0.64 -7.53 -2.04
C SER A 66 -0.42 -7.23 -3.09
N PHE A 67 -0.03 -6.49 -4.13
CA PHE A 67 -0.81 -6.40 -5.36
C PHE A 67 -0.78 -7.75 -6.09
#